data_AF-A0A1W9TUQ4-F1
#
_entry.id   AF-A0A1W9TUQ4-F1
#
_cell.length_a   1.000
_cell.length_b   1.000
_cell.length_c   1.000
_cell.angle_alpha   90.00
_cell.angle_beta   90.00
_cell.angle_gamma   90.00
#
_symmetry.space_group_name_H-M   'P 1'
#
loop_
_entity.id
_entity.type
_entity.pdbx_description
1 polymer ?
#
loop_
_entity_poly.entity_id
_entity_poly.type
_entity_poly.pdbx_seq_one_letter_code
_entity_poly.pdbx_strand_id
1 'polypeptide(L)'
;MYDRELVLEMLGKIHQAAQTFLKRFEPIKKVSDFTDSPAGTEKLDSICMLLIAIGEALKNLEKTTNKSLLGHYPQIDWKKAKGMRDIISHHYFETDAEVIYDVCKNHIPKLAQTINKIIVEL
;
A
#
# COMPACT_ATOMS: atom_id res chain seq x y z
N MET A 1 17.84 19.28 1.83
CA MET A 1 16.41 19.55 1.67
C MET A 1 15.95 18.87 0.40
N TYR A 2 14.83 18.13 0.41
CA TYR A 2 14.30 17.49 -0.81
C TYR A 2 13.41 18.46 -1.58
N ASP A 3 13.19 18.17 -2.86
CA ASP A 3 12.23 18.91 -3.70
C ASP A 3 10.80 18.62 -3.22
N ARG A 4 10.12 19.64 -2.70
CA ARG A 4 8.77 19.52 -2.14
C ARG A 4 7.73 19.22 -3.21
N GLU A 5 7.85 19.81 -4.39
CA GLU A 5 6.88 19.61 -5.48
C GLU A 5 6.93 18.16 -5.96
N LEU A 6 8.14 17.65 -6.19
CA LEU A 6 8.35 16.24 -6.54
C LEU A 6 7.81 15.30 -5.45
N VAL A 7 8.06 15.60 -4.17
CA VAL A 7 7.57 14.78 -3.06
C VAL A 7 6.05 14.79 -2.98
N LEU A 8 5.40 15.94 -3.18
CA LEU A 8 3.94 16.03 -3.23
C LEU A 8 3.36 15.21 -4.40
N GLU A 9 4.00 15.24 -5.57
CA GLU A 9 3.59 14.41 -6.71
C GLU A 9 3.69 12.91 -6.38
N MET A 10 4.79 12.48 -5.75
CA MET A 10 5.00 11.09 -5.32
C MET A 10 3.95 10.66 -4.30
N LEU A 11 3.68 11.49 -3.30
CA LEU A 11 2.65 11.23 -2.28
C LEU A 11 1.25 11.18 -2.89
N GLY A 12 0.95 12.06 -3.84
CA GLY A 12 -0.31 12.04 -4.59
C GLY A 12 -0.53 10.72 -5.31
N LYS A 13 0.50 10.18 -5.97
CA LYS A 13 0.45 8.86 -6.63
C LYS A 13 0.22 7.72 -5.62
N ILE A 14 0.92 7.75 -4.49
CA ILE A 14 0.72 6.76 -3.41
C ILE A 14 -0.71 6.83 -2.88
N HIS A 15 -1.22 8.03 -2.61
CA HIS A 15 -2.57 8.24 -2.13
C HIS A 15 -3.60 7.73 -3.13
N GLN A 16 -3.47 8.05 -4.42
CA GLN A 16 -4.36 7.58 -5.47
C GLN A 16 -4.37 6.05 -5.60
N ALA A 17 -3.19 5.41 -5.51
CA ALA A 17 -3.09 3.95 -5.51
C ALA A 17 -3.81 3.35 -4.29
N ALA A 18 -3.64 3.93 -3.10
CA ALA A 18 -4.32 3.51 -1.88
C ALA A 18 -5.85 3.70 -1.96
N GLN A 19 -6.35 4.80 -2.56
CA GLN A 19 -7.79 4.99 -2.78
C GLN A 19 -8.36 3.99 -3.78
N THR A 20 -7.64 3.71 -4.86
CA THR A 20 -8.02 2.68 -5.85
C THR A 20 -8.08 1.31 -5.20
N PHE A 21 -7.11 1.00 -4.34
CA PHE A 21 -7.09 -0.21 -3.53
C PHE A 21 -8.34 -0.30 -2.66
N LEU A 22 -8.66 0.73 -1.88
CA LEU A 22 -9.78 0.72 -0.95
C LEU A 22 -11.10 0.49 -1.67
N LYS A 23 -11.28 1.12 -2.84
CA LYS A 23 -12.45 0.91 -3.70
C LYS A 23 -12.54 -0.52 -4.24
N ARG A 24 -11.43 -1.13 -4.64
CA ARG A 24 -11.40 -2.52 -5.12
C ARG A 24 -11.63 -3.54 -4.00
N PHE A 25 -11.21 -3.20 -2.79
CA PHE A 25 -11.36 -4.03 -1.59
C PHE A 25 -12.73 -3.88 -0.91
N GLU A 26 -13.45 -2.77 -1.13
CA GLU A 26 -14.78 -2.52 -0.58
C GLU A 26 -15.77 -3.72 -0.65
N PRO A 27 -15.93 -4.44 -1.78
CA PRO A 27 -16.84 -5.58 -1.87
C PRO A 27 -16.35 -6.83 -1.13
N ILE A 28 -15.08 -6.89 -0.72
CA ILE A 28 -14.46 -8.06 -0.07
C ILE A 28 -14.75 -7.99 1.43
N LYS A 29 -15.54 -8.93 1.93
CA LYS A 29 -15.95 -9.02 3.35
C LYS A 29 -15.28 -10.16 4.08
N LYS A 30 -14.87 -11.21 3.38
CA LYS A 30 -14.16 -12.39 3.90
C LYS A 30 -13.17 -12.92 2.87
N VAL A 31 -12.24 -13.76 3.32
CA VAL A 31 -11.21 -14.38 2.47
C VAL A 31 -11.81 -15.13 1.29
N SER A 32 -12.94 -15.81 1.52
CA SER A 32 -13.62 -16.60 0.49
C SER A 32 -14.15 -15.76 -0.69
N ASP A 33 -14.34 -14.44 -0.50
CA ASP A 33 -14.68 -13.53 -1.60
C ASP A 33 -13.52 -13.36 -2.60
N PHE A 34 -12.28 -13.70 -2.21
CA PHE A 34 -11.12 -13.79 -3.11
C PHE A 34 -10.95 -15.17 -3.75
N THR A 35 -11.31 -16.25 -3.08
CA THR A 35 -10.91 -17.61 -3.50
C THR A 35 -12.02 -18.37 -4.21
N ASP A 36 -13.28 -18.06 -3.93
CA ASP A 36 -14.41 -18.91 -4.34
C ASP A 36 -14.87 -18.64 -5.78
N SER A 37 -14.29 -17.66 -6.48
CA SER A 37 -14.66 -17.33 -7.85
C SER A 37 -13.49 -16.79 -8.67
N PRO A 38 -13.47 -16.98 -10.00
CA PRO A 38 -12.46 -16.38 -10.88
C PRO A 38 -12.38 -14.86 -10.74
N ALA A 39 -13.52 -14.18 -10.63
CA ALA A 39 -13.57 -12.73 -10.43
C ALA A 39 -12.99 -12.31 -9.06
N GLY A 40 -13.10 -13.16 -8.03
CA GLY A 40 -12.45 -12.99 -6.74
C GLY A 40 -10.93 -13.10 -6.86
N THR A 41 -10.45 -14.11 -7.58
CA THR A 41 -9.01 -14.32 -7.81
C THR A 41 -8.40 -13.17 -8.61
N GLU A 42 -9.07 -12.71 -9.67
CA GLU A 42 -8.65 -11.53 -10.43
C GLU A 42 -8.59 -10.26 -9.57
N LYS A 43 -9.51 -10.10 -8.60
CA LYS A 43 -9.46 -9.00 -7.63
C LYS A 43 -8.26 -9.13 -6.70
N LEU A 44 -7.96 -10.35 -6.23
CA LEU A 44 -6.79 -10.61 -5.41
C LEU A 44 -5.51 -10.24 -6.16
N ASP A 45 -5.35 -10.70 -7.40
CA ASP A 45 -4.23 -10.34 -8.28
C ASP A 45 -4.09 -8.81 -8.40
N SER A 46 -5.22 -8.13 -8.65
CA SER A 46 -5.29 -6.68 -8.82
C SER A 46 -4.88 -5.91 -7.55
N ILE A 47 -5.27 -6.42 -6.38
CA ILE A 47 -4.93 -5.88 -5.06
C ILE A 47 -3.45 -6.09 -4.77
N CYS A 48 -2.92 -7.27 -5.05
CA CYS A 48 -1.51 -7.59 -4.91
C CYS A 48 -0.63 -6.67 -5.75
N MET A 49 -1.02 -6.38 -6.99
CA MET A 49 -0.32 -5.41 -7.84
C MET A 49 -0.31 -4.00 -7.25
N LEU A 50 -1.41 -3.56 -6.63
CA LEU A 50 -1.46 -2.26 -5.94
C LEU A 50 -0.57 -2.25 -4.69
N LEU A 51 -0.51 -3.33 -3.92
CA LEU A 51 0.38 -3.44 -2.76
C LEU A 51 1.87 -3.36 -3.17
N ILE A 52 2.25 -4.04 -4.25
CA ILE A 52 3.60 -3.95 -4.83
C ILE A 52 3.90 -2.51 -5.24
N ALA A 53 2.99 -1.87 -6.00
CA ALA A 53 3.18 -0.50 -6.47
C ALA A 53 3.33 0.51 -5.32
N ILE A 54 2.48 0.39 -4.28
CA ILE A 54 2.55 1.22 -3.08
C ILE A 54 3.88 1.01 -2.34
N GLY A 55 4.30 -0.24 -2.14
CA GLY A 55 5.57 -0.55 -1.46
C GLY A 55 6.79 0.01 -2.20
N GLU A 56 6.81 -0.12 -3.53
CA GLU A 56 7.85 0.46 -4.38
C GLU A 56 7.86 2.00 -4.31
N ALA A 57 6.69 2.62 -4.40
CA ALA A 57 6.57 4.08 -4.32
C ALA A 57 7.02 4.62 -2.95
N LEU A 58 6.71 3.92 -1.85
CA LEU A 58 7.18 4.26 -0.50
C LEU A 58 8.71 4.16 -0.38
N LYS A 59 9.32 3.13 -0.98
CA LYS A 59 10.78 2.97 -1.01
C LYS A 59 11.46 4.11 -1.77
N ASN A 60 10.88 4.50 -2.90
CA ASN A 60 11.37 5.63 -3.69
C ASN A 60 11.18 6.96 -2.95
N LEU A 61 10.05 7.17 -2.28
CA LEU A 61 9.80 8.36 -1.46
C LEU A 61 10.81 8.49 -0.32
N GLU A 62 11.11 7.39 0.37
CA GLU A 62 12.12 7.36 1.43
C GLU A 62 13.51 7.75 0.88
N LYS A 63 13.88 7.24 -0.30
CA LYS A 63 15.14 7.60 -0.97
C LYS A 63 15.17 9.09 -1.34
N THR A 64 14.12 9.60 -2.00
CA THR A 64 14.02 11.01 -2.42
C THR A 64 14.09 11.97 -1.23
N THR A 65 13.47 11.59 -0.11
CA THR A 65 13.45 12.40 1.11
C THR A 65 14.68 12.18 1.99
N ASN A 66 15.66 11.38 1.56
CA ASN A 66 16.84 11.00 2.36
C ASN A 66 16.47 10.47 3.75
N LYS A 67 15.42 9.64 3.84
CA LYS A 67 14.88 9.07 5.09
C LYS A 67 14.38 10.08 6.12
N SER A 68 14.27 11.36 5.76
CA SER A 68 13.91 12.42 6.70
C SER A 68 12.40 12.64 6.84
N LEU A 69 11.56 12.13 5.94
CA LEU A 69 10.11 12.42 5.98
C LEU A 69 9.31 11.40 6.81
N LEU A 70 9.32 10.13 6.39
CA LEU A 70 8.43 9.10 6.92
C LEU A 70 8.59 8.86 8.43
N GLY A 71 9.79 9.05 8.97
CA GLY A 71 10.07 8.89 10.40
C GLY A 71 9.23 9.79 11.33
N HIS A 72 8.69 10.90 10.82
CA HIS A 72 7.78 11.78 11.57
C HIS A 72 6.37 11.20 11.78
N TYR A 73 6.07 10.06 11.14
CA TYR A 73 4.74 9.44 11.15
C TYR A 73 4.84 7.99 11.66
N PRO A 74 5.15 7.78 12.96
CA PRO A 74 5.46 6.46 13.53
C PRO A 74 4.24 5.53 13.66
N GLN A 75 3.03 6.03 13.40
CA GLN A 75 1.83 5.21 13.40
C GLN A 75 1.82 4.16 12.28
N ILE A 76 2.66 4.29 11.26
CA ILE A 76 2.86 3.30 10.20
C ILE A 76 4.21 2.61 10.41
N ASP A 77 4.22 1.28 10.39
CA ASP A 77 5.45 0.51 10.25
C ASP A 77 5.93 0.59 8.80
N TRP A 78 6.68 1.65 8.48
CA TRP A 78 7.17 1.90 7.12
C TRP A 78 8.05 0.76 6.59
N LYS A 79 8.78 0.06 7.47
CA LYS A 79 9.62 -1.06 7.08
C LYS A 79 8.75 -2.20 6.56
N LYS A 80 7.69 -2.57 7.28
CA LYS A 80 6.72 -3.57 6.82
C LYS A 80 5.95 -3.12 5.58
N ALA A 81 5.50 -1.85 5.55
CA ALA A 81 4.76 -1.32 4.41
C ALA A 81 5.55 -1.40 3.09
N LYS A 82 6.85 -1.07 3.13
CA LYS A 82 7.74 -1.24 1.97
C LYS A 82 8.02 -2.72 1.67
N GLY A 83 8.25 -3.53 2.72
CA GLY A 83 8.58 -4.95 2.59
C GLY A 83 7.44 -5.82 2.03
N MET A 84 6.18 -5.35 2.11
CA MET A 84 5.02 -6.04 1.54
C MET A 84 5.19 -6.35 0.05
N ARG A 85 5.78 -5.42 -0.71
CA ARG A 85 6.13 -5.62 -2.12
C ARG A 85 7.00 -6.85 -2.32
N ASP A 86 8.05 -7.01 -1.51
CA ASP A 86 9.02 -8.10 -1.66
C ASP A 86 8.40 -9.46 -1.34
N ILE A 87 7.52 -9.51 -0.34
CA ILE A 87 6.75 -10.71 0.02
C ILE A 87 5.87 -11.13 -1.15
N ILE A 88 5.02 -10.20 -1.63
CA ILE A 88 4.05 -10.51 -2.69
C ILE A 88 4.78 -10.83 -4.01
N SER A 89 5.84 -10.11 -4.38
CA SER A 89 6.50 -10.32 -5.67
C SER A 89 7.29 -11.63 -5.76
N HIS A 90 7.88 -12.10 -4.65
CA HIS A 90 8.71 -13.32 -4.66
C HIS A 90 7.98 -14.56 -4.17
N HIS A 91 7.03 -14.39 -3.24
CA HIS A 91 6.32 -15.48 -2.60
C HIS A 91 4.84 -15.49 -2.97
N TYR A 92 4.44 -14.92 -4.12
CA TYR A 92 3.02 -14.78 -4.50
C TYR A 92 2.24 -16.09 -4.37
N PHE A 93 2.74 -17.16 -4.99
CA PHE A 93 2.10 -18.48 -5.00
C PHE A 93 2.09 -19.16 -3.62
N GLU A 94 2.95 -18.72 -2.70
CA GLU A 94 3.05 -19.23 -1.33
C GLU A 94 2.31 -18.34 -0.33
N THR A 95 1.86 -17.14 -0.75
CA THR A 95 1.24 -16.16 0.12
C THR A 95 -0.21 -16.52 0.35
N ASP A 96 -0.56 -16.73 1.62
CA ASP A 96 -1.92 -17.04 2.03
C ASP A 96 -2.87 -15.84 1.80
N ALA A 97 -4.01 -16.11 1.17
CA ALA A 97 -5.09 -15.12 0.99
C ALA A 97 -5.59 -14.57 2.32
N GLU A 98 -5.50 -15.32 3.43
CA GLU A 98 -5.78 -14.83 4.78
C GLU A 98 -4.83 -13.70 5.17
N VAL A 99 -3.53 -13.86 4.92
CA VAL A 99 -2.50 -12.85 5.23
C VAL A 99 -2.74 -11.60 4.39
N ILE A 100 -3.03 -11.77 3.09
CA ILE A 100 -3.34 -10.63 2.21
C ILE A 100 -4.58 -9.91 2.72
N TYR A 101 -5.66 -10.63 3.02
CA TYR A 101 -6.91 -10.04 3.52
C TYR A 101 -6.69 -9.25 4.82
N ASP A 102 -5.91 -9.77 5.78
CA ASP A 102 -5.60 -9.08 7.03
C ASP A 102 -4.86 -7.75 6.77
N VAL A 103 -3.83 -7.79 5.93
CA VAL A 103 -3.07 -6.59 5.52
C VAL A 103 -4.00 -5.56 4.86
N CYS A 104 -4.84 -6.02 3.94
CA CYS A 104 -5.78 -5.18 3.21
C CYS A 104 -6.73 -4.45 4.15
N LYS A 105 -7.29 -5.17 5.13
CA LYS A 105 -8.30 -4.66 6.05
C LYS A 105 -7.71 -3.73 7.10
N ASN A 106 -6.56 -4.07 7.66
CA ASN A 106 -6.06 -3.42 8.88
C ASN A 106 -5.00 -2.36 8.63
N HIS A 107 -4.27 -2.41 7.50
CA HIS A 107 -3.09 -1.56 7.29
C HIS A 107 -3.28 -0.51 6.20
N ILE A 108 -3.92 -0.84 5.09
CA ILE A 108 -4.06 0.10 3.97
C ILE A 108 -4.94 1.33 4.27
N PRO A 109 -6.07 1.23 5.00
CA PRO A 109 -6.82 2.42 5.39
C PRO A 109 -5.98 3.41 6.21
N LYS A 110 -5.19 2.90 7.16
CA LYS A 110 -4.30 3.71 8.01
C LYS A 110 -3.18 4.37 7.20
N LEU A 111 -2.62 3.63 6.22
CA LEU A 111 -1.63 4.16 5.29
C LEU A 111 -2.22 5.31 4.47
N ALA A 112 -3.39 5.12 3.86
CA ALA A 112 -4.05 6.14 3.04
C ALA A 112 -4.27 7.44 3.82
N GLN A 113 -4.81 7.33 5.04
CA GLN A 113 -5.01 8.46 5.94
C GLN A 113 -3.70 9.16 6.29
N THR A 114 -2.64 8.40 6.58
CA THR A 114 -1.33 8.95 6.92
C THR A 114 -0.70 9.66 5.73
N ILE A 115 -0.77 9.09 4.52
CA ILE A 115 -0.25 9.75 3.32
C ILE A 115 -0.98 11.07 3.06
N ASN A 116 -2.31 11.10 3.20
CA ASN A 116 -3.07 12.34 3.08
C ASN A 116 -2.66 13.37 4.14
N LYS A 117 -2.42 12.94 5.38
CA LYS A 117 -1.89 13.81 6.44
C LYS A 117 -0.54 14.41 6.03
N ILE A 118 0.38 13.60 5.50
CA ILE A 118 1.69 14.08 5.02
C ILE A 118 1.51 15.14 3.93
N ILE A 119 0.61 14.93 2.97
CA ILE A 119 0.34 15.89 1.89
C ILE A 119 -0.15 17.24 2.43
N VAL A 120 -1.00 17.23 3.46
CA VAL A 120 -1.55 18.44 4.07
C VAL A 120 -0.52 19.18 4.93
N GLU A 121 0.37 18.46 5.61
CA GLU A 121 1.38 19.03 6.51
C GLU A 121 2.68 19.47 5.81
N LEU A 122 2.97 18.92 4.63
CA LEU A 122 4.13 19.29 3.83
C LEU A 122 3.97 20.64 3.18
#